data_AF-A0AAV7P8U1-F1
#
_entry.id   AF-A0AAV7P8U1-F1
#
_cell.length_a   1.000
_cell.length_b   1.000
_cell.length_c   1.000
_cell.angle_alpha   90.00
_cell.angle_beta   90.00
_cell.angle_gamma   90.00
#
_symmetry.space_group_name_H-M   'P 1'
#
loop_
_entity.id
_entity.type
_entity.pdbx_description
1 polymer ?
#
loop_
_entity_poly.entity_id
_entity_poly.type
_entity_poly.pdbx_seq_one_letter_code
_entity_poly.pdbx_strand_id
1 'polypeptide(L)'
;MYKEECQHQLGNAQHYKRLSRDPTLDLQEEISFLVNRGIDNDWLTRHEAAFLTQSNPKIPYFYILPKIHKGTIPPPSRPIVSGIGSILEPLSLFCDFFLQPLVKQIPTYLKDTTDALVLLDSMPFDKNAGLLIMLDVESLYTKIPQETTVGVICELLEANRSDSQTPPEFILDLAHLALTRNYFEFENQFYLQIQGTSMGITFAQSLACLYVDNFERQVVLHEENPYLEQIKLWKRYIDDILLIWTRSREEVHTFIAWLNRANPFLKFTMTIAIDQLPFLDLLIRENNGSLDFHFSVSYVALPLITVPVLGLRRHALTSGLELCGFPYSG
;
A
#
# COMPACT_ATOMS: atom_id res chain seq x y z
N MET A 1 -11.48 24.63 -11.00
CA MET A 1 -10.40 24.04 -10.18
C MET A 1 -10.52 22.53 -10.01
N TYR A 2 -11.47 21.96 -9.23
CA TYR A 2 -11.57 20.50 -9.03
C TYR A 2 -11.77 19.70 -10.32
N LYS A 3 -12.76 20.09 -11.14
CA LYS A 3 -13.07 19.41 -12.40
C LYS A 3 -11.93 19.50 -13.42
N GLU A 4 -11.32 20.67 -13.53
CA GLU A 4 -10.16 20.90 -14.39
C GLU A 4 -8.99 20.01 -14.00
N GLU A 5 -8.72 19.85 -12.70
CA GLU A 5 -7.67 18.96 -12.20
C GLU A 5 -7.98 17.48 -12.49
N CYS A 6 -9.23 17.05 -12.34
CA CYS A 6 -9.65 15.70 -12.75
C CYS A 6 -9.43 15.49 -14.25
N GLN A 7 -9.88 16.43 -15.08
CA GLN A 7 -9.72 16.36 -16.53
C GLN A 7 -8.26 16.40 -16.96
N HIS A 8 -7.42 17.19 -16.27
CA HIS A 8 -5.98 17.24 -16.48
C HIS A 8 -5.33 15.86 -16.24
N GLN A 9 -5.66 15.20 -15.13
CA GLN A 9 -5.16 13.84 -14.86
C GLN A 9 -5.67 12.80 -15.84
N LEU A 10 -6.98 12.80 -16.12
CA LEU A 10 -7.60 11.88 -17.07
C LEU A 10 -7.16 12.12 -18.53
N GLY A 11 -6.62 13.30 -18.81
CA GLY A 11 -5.97 13.64 -20.08
C GLY A 11 -4.60 12.99 -20.28
N ASN A 12 -4.02 12.36 -19.25
CA ASN A 12 -2.75 11.66 -19.38
C ASN A 12 -2.94 10.32 -20.11
N ALA A 13 -2.66 10.33 -21.41
CA ALA A 13 -2.78 9.17 -22.29
C ALA A 13 -1.79 8.01 -22.00
N GLN A 14 -0.81 8.20 -21.10
CA GLN A 14 0.03 7.09 -20.62
C GLN A 14 -0.70 6.27 -19.56
N HIS A 15 -1.59 6.89 -18.78
CA HIS A 15 -2.26 6.24 -17.65
C HIS A 15 -3.70 5.87 -17.95
N TYR A 16 -4.40 6.67 -18.76
CA TYR A 16 -5.82 6.52 -19.01
C TYR A 16 -6.15 6.52 -20.49
N LYS A 17 -7.13 5.69 -20.85
CA LYS A 17 -7.72 5.62 -22.19
C LYS A 17 -9.21 5.88 -22.08
N ARG A 18 -9.71 6.86 -22.82
CA ARG A 18 -11.17 7.08 -22.92
C ARG A 18 -11.81 5.93 -23.70
N LEU A 19 -12.94 5.46 -23.20
CA LEU A 19 -13.76 4.42 -23.84
C LEU A 19 -14.92 5.05 -24.61
N SER A 20 -15.38 4.36 -25.66
CA SER A 20 -16.50 4.80 -26.49
C SER A 20 -17.87 4.50 -25.89
N ARG A 21 -17.95 3.52 -24.98
CA ARG A 21 -19.18 3.07 -24.31
C ARG A 21 -18.87 2.47 -22.95
N ASP A 22 -19.93 2.24 -22.17
CA ASP A 22 -19.90 1.43 -20.95
C ASP A 22 -19.49 -0.03 -21.29
N PRO A 23 -18.39 -0.56 -20.71
CA PRO A 23 -17.95 -1.93 -20.94
C PRO A 23 -18.60 -2.95 -19.99
N THR A 24 -19.51 -2.56 -19.08
CA THR A 24 -20.05 -3.41 -18.01
C THR A 24 -20.57 -4.76 -18.52
N LEU A 25 -21.39 -4.76 -19.58
CA LEU A 25 -21.97 -6.00 -20.13
C LEU A 25 -20.89 -6.92 -20.71
N ASP A 26 -19.93 -6.37 -21.44
CA ASP A 26 -18.81 -7.15 -22.01
C ASP A 26 -18.01 -7.82 -20.88
N LEU A 27 -17.78 -7.09 -19.78
CA LEU A 27 -17.07 -7.62 -18.61
C LEU A 27 -17.88 -8.67 -17.85
N GLN A 28 -19.21 -8.54 -17.78
CA GLN A 28 -20.06 -9.59 -17.21
C GLN A 28 -19.94 -10.89 -18.00
N GLU A 29 -19.87 -10.83 -19.33
CA GLU A 29 -19.66 -12.01 -20.18
C GLU A 29 -18.26 -12.61 -19.98
N GLU A 30 -17.20 -11.79 -19.98
CA GLU A 30 -15.81 -12.23 -19.74
C GLU A 30 -15.67 -12.91 -18.37
N ILE A 31 -16.23 -12.31 -17.31
CA ILE A 31 -16.20 -12.88 -15.95
C ILE A 31 -17.01 -14.18 -15.89
N SER A 32 -18.21 -14.22 -16.49
CA SER A 32 -19.04 -15.41 -16.49
C SER A 32 -18.33 -16.58 -17.17
N PHE A 33 -17.61 -16.33 -18.26
CA PHE A 33 -16.78 -17.33 -18.93
C PHE A 33 -15.69 -17.88 -17.99
N LEU A 34 -14.94 -17.02 -17.31
CA LEU A 34 -13.91 -17.44 -16.36
C LEU A 34 -14.51 -18.23 -15.20
N VAL A 35 -15.61 -17.74 -14.60
CA VAL A 35 -16.27 -18.40 -13.48
C VAL A 35 -16.80 -19.77 -13.87
N ASN A 36 -17.45 -19.91 -15.03
CA ASN A 36 -17.94 -21.20 -15.53
C ASN A 36 -16.79 -22.19 -15.72
N ARG A 37 -15.67 -21.75 -16.31
CA ARG A 37 -14.46 -22.57 -16.42
C ARG A 37 -13.96 -23.00 -15.03
N GLY A 38 -14.00 -22.12 -14.03
CA GLY A 38 -13.64 -22.45 -12.66
C GLY A 38 -14.56 -23.50 -12.02
N ILE A 39 -15.87 -23.45 -12.29
CA ILE A 39 -16.84 -24.47 -11.83
C ILE A 39 -16.58 -25.81 -12.54
N ASP A 40 -16.43 -25.79 -13.87
CA ASP A 40 -16.30 -27.00 -14.69
C ASP A 40 -15.04 -27.83 -14.34
N ASN A 41 -14.02 -27.17 -13.76
CA ASN A 41 -12.78 -27.79 -13.30
C ASN A 41 -12.73 -28.00 -11.78
N ASP A 42 -13.84 -27.81 -11.06
CA ASP A 42 -13.92 -27.91 -9.58
C ASP A 42 -12.95 -26.98 -8.83
N TRP A 43 -12.55 -25.86 -9.44
CA TRP A 43 -11.68 -24.84 -8.82
C TRP A 43 -12.45 -23.86 -7.95
N LEU A 44 -13.76 -23.77 -8.14
CA LEU A 44 -14.67 -22.89 -7.40
C LEU A 44 -15.84 -23.67 -6.85
N THR A 45 -16.19 -23.38 -5.59
CA THR A 45 -17.50 -23.74 -5.05
C THR A 45 -18.61 -22.90 -5.70
N ARG A 46 -19.85 -23.38 -5.60
CA ARG A 46 -21.04 -22.60 -6.04
C ARG A 46 -21.16 -21.25 -5.33
N HIS A 47 -20.73 -21.17 -4.08
CA HIS A 47 -20.77 -19.92 -3.31
C HIS A 47 -19.73 -18.91 -3.80
N GLU A 48 -18.51 -19.36 -4.08
CA GLU A 48 -17.46 -18.49 -4.64
C GLU A 48 -17.81 -18.03 -6.06
N ALA A 49 -18.35 -18.92 -6.89
CA ALA A 49 -18.85 -18.56 -8.21
C ALA A 49 -19.94 -17.48 -8.13
N ALA A 50 -20.94 -17.66 -7.25
CA ALA A 50 -21.99 -16.67 -7.04
C ALA A 50 -21.45 -15.33 -6.51
N PHE A 51 -20.41 -15.37 -5.67
CA PHE A 51 -19.73 -14.17 -5.20
C PHE A 51 -19.01 -13.42 -6.33
N LEU A 52 -18.32 -14.14 -7.21
CA LEU A 52 -17.57 -13.58 -8.33
C LEU A 52 -18.48 -12.98 -9.43
N THR A 53 -19.71 -13.47 -9.57
CA THR A 53 -20.68 -12.97 -10.55
C THR A 53 -21.58 -11.90 -9.96
N GLN A 54 -21.61 -10.69 -10.55
CA GLN A 54 -22.60 -9.66 -10.20
C GLN A 54 -23.61 -9.43 -11.32
N SER A 55 -24.90 -9.51 -10.99
CA SER A 55 -25.98 -9.27 -11.96
C SER A 55 -26.30 -7.80 -12.19
N ASN A 56 -26.12 -6.96 -11.16
CA ASN A 56 -26.43 -5.52 -11.23
C ASN A 56 -25.30 -4.70 -10.59
N PRO A 57 -24.11 -4.67 -11.22
CA PRO A 57 -22.96 -3.96 -10.69
C PRO A 57 -23.16 -2.44 -10.77
N LYS A 58 -22.55 -1.72 -9.82
CA LYS A 58 -22.41 -0.27 -9.89
C LYS A 58 -21.25 0.09 -10.83
N ILE A 59 -21.39 1.20 -11.55
CA ILE A 59 -20.30 1.77 -12.33
C ILE A 59 -19.29 2.39 -11.34
N PRO A 60 -18.00 2.00 -11.39
CA PRO A 60 -16.97 2.68 -10.60
C PRO A 60 -16.86 4.14 -10.98
N TYR A 61 -16.60 5.03 -10.02
CA TYR A 61 -16.46 6.47 -10.30
C TYR A 61 -15.13 7.03 -9.82
N PHE A 62 -14.61 8.00 -10.58
CA PHE A 62 -13.35 8.67 -10.29
C PHE A 62 -13.55 9.94 -9.47
N TYR A 63 -12.66 10.17 -8.51
CA TYR A 63 -12.57 11.41 -7.77
C TYR A 63 -11.13 11.67 -7.31
N ILE A 64 -10.83 12.90 -6.89
CA ILE A 64 -9.51 13.27 -6.37
C ILE A 64 -9.60 13.72 -4.92
N LEU A 65 -8.59 13.39 -4.11
CA LEU A 65 -8.41 13.92 -2.76
C LEU A 65 -7.16 14.83 -2.69
N PRO A 66 -7.25 16.04 -2.12
CA PRO A 66 -6.09 16.92 -1.98
C PRO A 66 -5.12 16.41 -0.90
N LYS A 67 -3.81 16.36 -1.21
CA LYS A 67 -2.72 16.07 -0.27
C LYS A 67 -2.32 17.33 0.50
N ILE A 68 -3.19 17.78 1.40
CA ILE A 68 -3.04 19.03 2.16
C ILE A 68 -1.76 19.09 3.03
N HIS A 69 -1.19 17.95 3.39
CA HIS A 69 0.02 17.85 4.20
C HIS A 69 1.33 18.18 3.43
N LYS A 70 1.28 18.32 2.09
CA LYS A 70 2.49 18.60 1.27
C LYS A 70 2.85 20.08 1.19
N GLY A 71 2.02 20.98 1.74
CA GLY A 71 2.34 22.41 1.84
C GLY A 71 2.42 23.20 0.52
N THR A 72 2.05 22.60 -0.62
CA THR A 72 1.99 23.30 -1.92
C THR A 72 0.60 23.89 -2.17
N ILE A 73 0.51 24.97 -2.95
CA ILE A 73 -0.74 25.62 -3.33
C ILE A 73 -0.80 25.76 -4.86
N PRO A 74 -1.75 25.10 -5.55
CA PRO A 74 -2.70 24.14 -5.00
C PRO A 74 -2.01 22.87 -4.46
N PRO A 75 -2.62 22.17 -3.49
CA PRO A 75 -2.08 20.90 -2.99
C PRO A 75 -2.12 19.85 -4.11
N PRO A 76 -1.15 18.92 -4.16
CA PRO A 76 -1.19 17.85 -5.15
C PRO A 76 -2.40 16.97 -4.87
N SER A 77 -2.99 16.42 -5.91
CA SER A 77 -4.21 15.61 -5.88
C SER A 77 -3.87 14.11 -5.88
N ARG A 78 -4.72 13.30 -5.24
CA ARG A 78 -4.64 11.84 -5.23
C ARG A 78 -5.85 11.28 -6.01
N PRO A 79 -5.66 10.70 -7.21
CA PRO A 79 -6.74 10.05 -7.93
C PRO A 79 -7.20 8.79 -7.20
N ILE A 80 -8.51 8.59 -7.10
CA ILE A 80 -9.14 7.42 -6.51
C ILE A 80 -10.29 6.97 -7.42
N VAL A 81 -10.39 5.66 -7.60
CA VAL A 81 -11.53 5.00 -8.23
C VAL A 81 -12.31 4.27 -7.14
N SER A 82 -13.55 4.68 -6.92
CA SER A 82 -14.45 3.97 -6.02
C SER A 82 -15.02 2.75 -6.73
N GLY A 83 -14.49 1.57 -6.44
CA GLY A 83 -14.95 0.30 -7.00
C GLY A 83 -16.04 -0.41 -6.19
N ILE A 84 -16.57 0.20 -5.13
CA ILE A 84 -17.48 -0.50 -4.20
C ILE A 84 -18.80 -0.87 -4.90
N GLY A 85 -19.14 -2.16 -4.85
CA GLY A 85 -20.29 -2.75 -5.53
C GLY A 85 -20.13 -2.83 -7.05
N SER A 86 -18.91 -2.71 -7.58
CA SER A 86 -18.65 -2.79 -9.01
C SER A 86 -18.37 -4.20 -9.50
N ILE A 87 -18.42 -4.38 -10.82
CA ILE A 87 -18.26 -5.68 -11.46
C ILE A 87 -16.88 -6.33 -11.21
N LEU A 88 -15.83 -5.54 -10.94
CA LEU A 88 -14.47 -6.03 -10.66
C LEU A 88 -14.15 -6.17 -9.16
N GLU A 89 -15.00 -5.64 -8.28
CA GLU A 89 -14.74 -5.69 -6.83
C GLU A 89 -14.65 -7.13 -6.30
N PRO A 90 -15.56 -8.07 -6.64
CA PRO A 90 -15.45 -9.44 -6.14
C PRO A 90 -14.17 -10.12 -6.58
N LEU A 91 -13.71 -9.87 -7.81
CA LEU A 91 -12.47 -10.42 -8.34
C LEU A 91 -11.28 -9.93 -7.52
N SER A 92 -11.22 -8.62 -7.27
CA SER A 92 -10.20 -8.01 -6.41
C SER A 92 -10.20 -8.61 -5.00
N LEU A 93 -11.38 -8.73 -4.37
CA LEU A 93 -11.51 -9.32 -3.03
C LEU A 93 -11.07 -10.79 -2.99
N PHE A 94 -11.47 -11.56 -4.01
CA PHE A 94 -11.12 -12.97 -4.13
C PHE A 94 -9.60 -13.14 -4.32
N CYS A 95 -8.97 -12.36 -5.19
CA CYS A 95 -7.52 -12.38 -5.34
C CYS A 95 -6.81 -11.95 -4.05
N ASP A 96 -7.28 -10.88 -3.38
CA ASP A 96 -6.66 -10.40 -2.14
C ASP A 96 -6.65 -11.48 -1.05
N PHE A 97 -7.68 -12.32 -0.96
CA PHE A 97 -7.73 -13.44 -0.02
C PHE A 97 -6.51 -14.38 -0.14
N PHE A 98 -6.06 -14.67 -1.37
CA PHE A 98 -4.89 -15.50 -1.63
C PHE A 98 -3.56 -14.74 -1.50
N LEU A 99 -3.54 -13.44 -1.79
CA LEU A 99 -2.31 -12.64 -1.78
C LEU A 99 -1.93 -12.13 -0.38
N GLN A 100 -2.90 -11.83 0.48
CA GLN A 100 -2.65 -11.31 1.84
C GLN A 100 -1.76 -12.22 2.70
N PRO A 101 -1.94 -13.55 2.70
CA PRO A 101 -1.02 -14.46 3.40
C PRO A 101 0.43 -14.34 2.92
N LEU A 102 0.65 -14.12 1.62
CA LEU A 102 1.99 -13.94 1.05
C LEU A 102 2.60 -12.62 1.52
N VAL A 103 1.80 -11.54 1.52
CA VAL A 103 2.24 -10.22 2.00
C VAL A 103 2.73 -10.29 3.46
N LYS A 104 1.99 -11.00 4.31
CA LYS A 104 2.33 -11.14 5.74
C LYS A 104 3.60 -11.97 6.00
N GLN A 105 4.08 -12.72 5.01
CA GLN A 105 5.31 -13.51 5.10
C GLN A 105 6.55 -12.73 4.63
N ILE A 106 6.37 -11.57 3.99
CA ILE A 106 7.47 -10.73 3.53
C ILE A 106 8.33 -10.32 4.74
N PRO A 107 9.65 -10.60 4.75
CA PRO A 107 10.50 -10.29 5.90
C PRO A 107 10.58 -8.79 6.24
N THR A 108 10.47 -7.92 5.24
CA THR A 108 10.50 -6.46 5.38
C THR A 108 9.15 -5.88 5.77
N TYR A 109 8.06 -6.66 5.72
CA TYR A 109 6.72 -6.15 5.93
C TYR A 109 6.55 -5.57 7.33
N LEU A 110 5.90 -4.43 7.36
CA LEU A 110 5.44 -3.77 8.56
C LEU A 110 3.93 -3.61 8.44
N LYS A 111 3.19 -4.15 9.41
CA LYS A 111 1.73 -4.21 9.31
C LYS A 111 1.08 -2.85 9.51
N ASP A 112 1.49 -2.13 10.55
CA ASP A 112 0.90 -0.87 10.98
C ASP A 112 1.82 -0.15 11.98
N THR A 113 1.39 1.01 12.45
CA THR A 113 2.07 1.82 13.47
C THR A 113 2.37 1.04 14.76
N THR A 114 1.52 0.09 15.16
CA THR A 114 1.71 -0.69 16.39
C THR A 114 2.86 -1.68 16.21
N ASP A 115 2.92 -2.34 15.05
CA ASP A 115 4.02 -3.23 14.68
C ASP A 115 5.36 -2.48 14.64
N ALA A 116 5.35 -1.23 14.11
CA ALA A 116 6.49 -0.33 14.15
C ALA A 116 6.96 -0.04 15.58
N LEU A 117 6.03 0.26 16.50
CA LEU A 117 6.34 0.52 17.90
C LEU A 117 7.00 -0.68 18.58
N VAL A 118 6.44 -1.88 18.41
CA VAL A 118 6.97 -3.12 19.01
C VAL A 118 8.38 -3.40 18.49
N LEU A 119 8.60 -3.27 17.19
CA LEU A 119 9.92 -3.44 16.57
C LEU A 119 10.93 -2.46 17.18
N LEU A 120 10.58 -1.17 17.24
CA LEU A 120 11.51 -0.12 17.60
C LEU A 120 11.81 -0.08 19.12
N ASP A 121 10.84 -0.42 19.97
CA ASP A 121 11.01 -0.49 21.44
C ASP A 121 12.07 -1.52 21.84
N SER A 122 12.18 -2.61 21.08
CA SER A 122 13.13 -3.69 21.33
C SER A 122 14.56 -3.41 20.83
N MET A 123 14.78 -2.30 20.12
CA MET A 123 16.00 -2.10 19.32
C MET A 123 16.95 -1.06 19.94
N PRO A 124 18.19 -1.45 20.31
CA PRO A 124 19.19 -0.49 20.72
C PRO A 124 19.67 0.34 19.51
N PHE A 125 19.72 1.65 19.68
CA PHE A 125 20.11 2.59 18.64
C PHE A 125 20.96 3.73 19.19
N ASP A 126 22.22 3.77 18.76
CA ASP A 126 23.11 4.92 18.99
C ASP A 126 23.20 5.74 17.70
N LYS A 127 22.78 7.01 17.76
CA LYS A 127 22.83 7.95 16.63
C LYS A 127 24.26 8.22 16.13
N ASN A 128 25.28 7.93 16.93
CA ASN A 128 26.67 8.05 16.51
C ASN A 128 27.12 6.83 15.68
N ALA A 129 26.40 5.71 15.78
CA ALA A 129 26.68 4.46 15.08
C ALA A 129 25.80 4.25 13.83
N GLY A 130 24.79 5.11 13.61
CA GLY A 130 23.96 5.04 12.42
C GLY A 130 22.96 6.18 12.27
N LEU A 131 22.45 6.32 11.06
CA LEU A 131 21.43 7.27 10.64
C LEU A 131 20.06 6.59 10.67
N LEU A 132 19.07 7.33 11.16
CA LEU A 132 17.66 6.96 11.07
C LEU A 132 17.05 7.67 9.86
N ILE A 133 16.44 6.91 8.96
CA ILE A 133 16.05 7.38 7.62
C ILE A 133 14.65 6.87 7.27
N MET A 134 13.82 7.76 6.72
CA MET A 134 12.57 7.37 6.05
C MET A 134 12.79 7.45 4.54
N LEU A 135 12.44 6.39 3.83
CA LEU A 135 12.31 6.41 2.38
C LEU A 135 10.83 6.36 1.99
N ASP A 136 10.49 7.03 0.90
CA ASP A 136 9.16 7.01 0.28
C ASP A 136 9.31 6.57 -1.18
N VAL A 137 8.46 5.62 -1.61
CA VAL A 137 8.39 5.17 -3.00
C VAL A 137 7.41 6.04 -3.77
N GLU A 138 7.94 6.91 -4.63
CA GLU A 138 7.14 7.91 -5.32
C GLU A 138 6.09 7.30 -6.24
N SER A 139 4.81 7.58 -5.95
CA SER A 139 3.67 7.22 -6.80
C SER A 139 3.61 5.71 -7.11
N LEU A 140 3.88 4.89 -6.09
CA LEU A 140 3.96 3.43 -6.20
C LEU A 140 2.84 2.82 -7.06
N TYR A 141 1.57 3.02 -6.69
CA TYR A 141 0.43 2.44 -7.39
C TYR A 141 0.37 2.76 -8.89
N THR A 142 0.67 3.99 -9.29
CA THR A 142 0.53 4.40 -10.69
C THR A 142 1.71 3.96 -11.56
N LYS A 143 2.85 3.63 -10.96
CA LYS A 143 4.08 3.26 -11.67
C LYS A 143 4.32 1.76 -11.76
N ILE A 144 3.63 0.94 -10.97
CA ILE A 144 3.81 -0.52 -10.97
C ILE A 144 3.51 -1.10 -12.37
N PRO A 145 4.46 -1.84 -12.99
CA PRO A 145 4.22 -2.51 -14.26
C PRO A 145 3.31 -3.73 -14.06
N GLN A 146 2.13 -3.72 -14.70
CA GLN A 146 1.11 -4.76 -14.53
C GLN A 146 1.64 -6.16 -14.92
N GLU A 147 2.21 -6.32 -16.11
CA GLU A 147 2.73 -7.61 -16.61
C GLU A 147 3.81 -8.22 -15.70
N THR A 148 4.81 -7.44 -15.32
CA THR A 148 5.87 -7.91 -14.40
C THR A 148 5.30 -8.31 -13.05
N THR A 149 4.30 -7.58 -12.56
CA THR A 149 3.66 -7.87 -11.27
C THR A 149 2.88 -9.18 -11.31
N VAL A 150 2.14 -9.43 -12.40
CA VAL A 150 1.43 -10.71 -12.62
C VAL A 150 2.43 -11.87 -12.63
N GLY A 151 3.58 -11.73 -13.31
CA GLY A 151 4.65 -12.74 -13.31
C GLY A 151 5.20 -13.03 -11.91
N VAL A 152 5.51 -12.00 -11.12
CA VAL A 152 5.98 -12.17 -9.72
C VAL A 152 4.96 -12.90 -8.86
N ILE A 153 3.68 -12.60 -9.03
CA ILE A 153 2.60 -13.23 -8.26
C ILE A 153 2.44 -14.70 -8.64
N CYS A 154 2.62 -15.02 -9.92
CA CYS A 154 2.60 -16.40 -10.41
C CYS A 154 3.63 -17.24 -9.67
N GLU A 155 4.89 -16.80 -9.69
CA GLU A 155 5.99 -17.48 -9.00
C GLU A 155 5.72 -17.64 -7.49
N LEU A 156 5.18 -16.61 -6.84
CA LEU A 156 4.90 -16.63 -5.41
C LEU A 156 3.74 -17.56 -5.05
N LEU A 157 2.66 -17.57 -5.84
CA LEU A 157 1.53 -18.47 -5.62
C LEU A 157 1.90 -19.93 -5.88
N GLU A 158 2.73 -20.20 -6.89
CA GLU A 158 3.26 -21.54 -7.16
C GLU A 158 4.16 -22.03 -6.02
N ALA A 159 5.08 -21.17 -5.55
CA ALA A 159 5.99 -21.52 -4.46
C ALA A 159 5.27 -21.74 -3.12
N ASN A 160 4.12 -21.09 -2.92
CA ASN A 160 3.31 -21.17 -1.70
C ASN A 160 1.96 -21.85 -1.96
N ARG A 161 1.94 -22.83 -2.87
CA ARG A 161 0.73 -23.53 -3.23
C ARG A 161 0.05 -24.09 -1.99
N SER A 162 -1.14 -23.58 -1.70
CA SER A 162 -1.99 -24.08 -0.63
C SER A 162 -2.74 -25.33 -1.07
N ASP A 163 -3.31 -26.07 -0.11
CA ASP A 163 -4.27 -27.17 -0.38
C ASP A 163 -5.61 -26.66 -0.94
N SER A 164 -5.69 -25.39 -1.35
CA SER A 164 -6.85 -24.84 -2.05
C SER A 164 -7.09 -25.58 -3.36
N GLN A 165 -8.36 -25.86 -3.64
CA GLN A 165 -8.80 -26.38 -4.95
C GLN A 165 -8.59 -25.35 -6.08
N THR A 166 -8.49 -24.06 -5.76
CA THR A 166 -8.29 -22.99 -6.75
C THR A 166 -6.81 -22.90 -7.13
N PRO A 167 -6.45 -23.12 -8.41
CA PRO A 167 -5.06 -23.09 -8.84
C PRO A 167 -4.53 -21.65 -9.01
N PRO A 168 -3.22 -21.42 -8.85
CA PRO A 168 -2.57 -20.12 -9.09
C PRO A 168 -2.96 -19.46 -10.41
N GLU A 169 -3.02 -20.24 -11.49
CA GLU A 169 -3.33 -19.78 -12.84
C GLU A 169 -4.74 -19.17 -12.93
N PHE A 170 -5.70 -19.74 -12.19
CA PHE A 170 -7.05 -19.18 -12.13
C PHE A 170 -7.09 -17.86 -11.36
N ILE A 171 -6.33 -17.76 -10.26
CA ILE A 171 -6.21 -16.53 -9.48
C ILE A 171 -5.57 -15.42 -10.34
N LEU A 172 -4.56 -15.78 -11.13
CA LEU A 172 -3.88 -14.86 -12.05
C LEU A 172 -4.80 -14.37 -13.16
N ASP A 173 -5.64 -15.23 -13.74
CA ASP A 173 -6.62 -14.82 -14.76
C ASP A 173 -7.59 -13.78 -14.20
N LEU A 174 -8.10 -13.98 -12.97
CA LEU A 174 -8.96 -13.00 -12.30
C LEU A 174 -8.21 -11.71 -11.97
N ALA A 175 -6.97 -11.81 -11.48
CA ALA A 175 -6.13 -10.66 -11.14
C ALA A 175 -5.78 -9.82 -12.38
N HIS A 176 -5.40 -10.48 -13.47
CA HIS A 176 -5.10 -9.85 -14.75
C HIS A 176 -6.33 -9.15 -15.32
N LEU A 177 -7.51 -9.78 -15.27
CA LEU A 177 -8.75 -9.13 -15.68
C LEU A 177 -9.05 -7.88 -14.83
N ALA A 178 -8.97 -7.98 -13.51
CA ALA A 178 -9.21 -6.85 -12.60
C ALA A 178 -8.21 -5.70 -12.80
N LEU A 179 -6.96 -5.99 -13.19
CA LEU A 179 -5.93 -4.97 -13.48
C LEU A 179 -6.12 -4.30 -14.85
N THR A 180 -6.34 -5.09 -15.90
CA THR A 180 -6.34 -4.61 -17.29
C THR A 180 -7.69 -4.09 -17.77
N ARG A 181 -8.77 -4.43 -17.07
CA ARG A 181 -10.14 -3.98 -17.37
C ARG A 181 -10.67 -2.94 -16.39
N ASN A 182 -9.80 -2.36 -15.56
CA ASN A 182 -10.18 -1.38 -14.55
C ASN A 182 -10.71 -0.08 -15.16
N TYR A 183 -12.02 -0.05 -15.40
CA TYR A 183 -12.75 1.07 -15.96
C TYR A 183 -13.48 1.85 -14.88
N PHE A 184 -13.80 3.10 -15.18
CA PHE A 184 -14.57 3.97 -14.31
C PHE A 184 -15.20 5.11 -15.09
N GLU A 185 -16.12 5.82 -14.45
CA GLU A 185 -16.82 6.96 -14.98
C GLU A 185 -16.34 8.27 -14.33
N PHE A 186 -16.23 9.32 -15.14
CA PHE A 186 -16.14 10.70 -14.71
C PHE A 186 -16.94 11.60 -15.66
N GLU A 187 -17.87 12.41 -15.14
CA GLU A 187 -18.72 13.32 -15.92
C GLU A 187 -19.40 12.66 -17.14
N ASN A 188 -20.06 11.51 -16.97
CA ASN A 188 -20.73 10.75 -18.03
C ASN A 188 -19.78 10.26 -19.14
N GLN A 189 -18.48 10.15 -18.84
CA GLN A 189 -17.48 9.60 -19.74
C GLN A 189 -16.78 8.42 -19.08
N PHE A 190 -16.55 7.38 -19.88
CA PHE A 190 -15.89 6.16 -19.43
C PHE A 190 -14.40 6.21 -19.75
N TYR A 191 -13.60 5.75 -18.80
CA TYR A 191 -12.15 5.68 -18.90
C TYR A 191 -11.69 4.29 -18.46
N LEU A 192 -10.58 3.84 -19.04
CA LEU A 192 -9.86 2.63 -18.67
C LEU A 192 -8.48 3.04 -18.16
N GLN A 193 -8.08 2.54 -17.00
CA GLN A 193 -6.70 2.67 -16.56
C GLN A 193 -5.82 1.64 -17.28
N ILE A 194 -4.79 2.11 -17.97
CA ILE A 194 -3.90 1.30 -18.82
C ILE A 194 -2.48 1.17 -18.27
N GLN A 195 -2.13 1.90 -17.20
CA GLN A 195 -0.84 1.82 -16.52
C GLN A 195 -1.03 1.89 -15.01
N GLY A 196 -0.21 1.14 -14.26
CA GLY A 196 -0.30 1.05 -12.81
C GLY A 196 -1.57 0.33 -12.35
N THR A 197 -1.98 0.58 -11.12
CA THR A 197 -3.27 0.13 -10.57
C THR A 197 -3.99 1.32 -9.94
N SER A 198 -5.33 1.35 -9.99
CA SER A 198 -6.06 2.47 -9.38
C SER A 198 -6.03 2.33 -7.87
N MET A 199 -5.80 3.45 -7.20
CA MET A 199 -6.07 3.54 -5.76
C MET A 199 -7.57 3.35 -5.55
N GLY A 200 -7.94 2.36 -4.72
CA GLY A 200 -9.33 2.01 -4.43
C GLY A 200 -9.74 0.59 -4.78
N ILE A 201 -8.91 -0.16 -5.52
CA ILE A 201 -9.12 -1.61 -5.69
C ILE A 201 -8.47 -2.36 -4.53
N THR A 202 -9.20 -3.29 -3.89
CA THR A 202 -8.79 -3.98 -2.66
C THR A 202 -7.42 -4.66 -2.75
N PHE A 203 -7.19 -5.53 -3.73
CA PHE A 203 -5.91 -6.25 -3.85
C PHE A 203 -4.72 -5.37 -4.31
N ALA A 204 -4.95 -4.12 -4.73
CA ALA A 204 -3.88 -3.27 -5.26
C ALA A 204 -2.74 -3.10 -4.26
N GLN A 205 -3.07 -3.01 -2.97
CA GLN A 205 -2.07 -2.95 -1.90
C GLN A 205 -1.22 -4.22 -1.83
N SER A 206 -1.84 -5.40 -1.93
CA SER A 206 -1.13 -6.67 -1.95
C SER A 206 -0.20 -6.76 -3.15
N LEU A 207 -0.69 -6.40 -4.35
CA LEU A 207 0.12 -6.35 -5.57
C LEU A 207 1.35 -5.45 -5.40
N ALA A 208 1.14 -4.24 -4.87
CA ALA A 208 2.22 -3.29 -4.62
C ALA A 208 3.25 -3.83 -3.62
N CYS A 209 2.79 -4.45 -2.53
CA CYS A 209 3.68 -5.02 -1.53
C CYS A 209 4.52 -6.18 -2.07
N LEU A 210 3.93 -7.07 -2.87
CA LEU A 210 4.60 -8.22 -3.46
C LEU A 210 5.58 -7.80 -4.57
N TYR A 211 5.21 -6.81 -5.40
CA TYR A 211 6.11 -6.27 -6.41
C TYR A 211 7.37 -5.64 -5.79
N VAL A 212 7.19 -4.82 -4.74
CA VAL A 212 8.32 -4.21 -4.04
C VAL A 212 9.13 -5.25 -3.26
N ASP A 213 8.49 -6.27 -2.66
CA ASP A 213 9.21 -7.38 -2.02
C ASP A 213 10.12 -8.11 -3.01
N ASN A 214 9.65 -8.39 -4.22
CA ASN A 214 10.48 -9.02 -5.23
C ASN A 214 11.73 -8.18 -5.54
N PHE A 215 11.59 -6.86 -5.67
CA PHE A 215 12.73 -5.96 -5.80
C PHE A 215 13.63 -5.97 -4.55
N GLU A 216 13.05 -5.94 -3.35
CA GLU A 216 13.79 -5.98 -2.09
C GLU A 216 14.63 -7.25 -1.97
N ARG A 217 14.08 -8.42 -2.29
CA ARG A 217 14.80 -9.70 -2.29
C ARG A 217 15.93 -9.76 -3.31
N GLN A 218 15.68 -9.26 -4.53
CA GLN A 218 16.64 -9.35 -5.63
C GLN A 218 17.74 -8.27 -5.59
N VAL A 219 17.49 -7.14 -4.92
CA VAL A 219 18.39 -5.97 -4.97
C VAL A 219 18.83 -5.52 -3.58
N VAL A 220 17.90 -5.32 -2.66
CA VAL A 220 18.19 -4.69 -1.35
C VAL A 220 18.80 -5.68 -0.38
N LEU A 221 18.23 -6.88 -0.30
CA LEU A 221 18.59 -7.94 0.64
C LEU A 221 19.44 -9.05 0.00
N HIS A 222 19.75 -8.90 -1.29
CA HIS A 222 20.57 -9.87 -2.02
C HIS A 222 22.00 -9.88 -1.50
N GLU A 223 22.64 -11.05 -1.46
CA GLU A 223 24.00 -11.22 -0.93
C GLU A 223 25.06 -10.44 -1.72
N GLU A 224 24.83 -10.23 -3.02
CA GLU A 224 25.72 -9.43 -3.88
C GLU A 224 25.51 -7.92 -3.75
N ASN A 225 24.56 -7.45 -2.91
CA ASN A 225 24.39 -6.02 -2.68
C ASN A 225 25.63 -5.46 -1.98
N PRO A 226 26.40 -4.55 -2.62
CA PRO A 226 27.62 -4.00 -2.03
C PRO A 226 27.34 -3.15 -0.78
N TYR A 227 26.08 -2.79 -0.54
CA TYR A 227 25.63 -1.99 0.58
C TYR A 227 25.01 -2.80 1.73
N LEU A 228 24.92 -4.14 1.60
CA LEU A 228 24.13 -4.98 2.51
C LEU A 228 24.55 -4.83 3.98
N GLU A 229 25.85 -4.83 4.25
CA GLU A 229 26.40 -4.68 5.61
C GLU A 229 26.08 -3.33 6.25
N GLN A 230 25.72 -2.32 5.44
CA GLN A 230 25.38 -0.99 5.93
C GLN A 230 23.89 -0.84 6.29
N ILE A 231 23.05 -1.75 5.81
CA ILE A 231 21.61 -1.78 6.07
C ILE A 231 21.38 -2.56 7.37
N LYS A 232 21.32 -1.84 8.50
CA LYS A 232 21.06 -2.46 9.82
C LYS A 232 19.58 -2.81 10.01
N LEU A 233 18.69 -2.02 9.42
CA LEU A 233 17.25 -2.27 9.42
C LEU A 233 16.66 -1.82 8.09
N TRP A 234 15.78 -2.63 7.52
CA TRP A 234 14.92 -2.27 6.39
C TRP A 234 13.52 -2.82 6.64
N LYS A 235 12.56 -1.95 6.94
CA LYS A 235 11.17 -2.31 7.21
C LYS A 235 10.22 -1.40 6.47
N ARG A 236 9.19 -1.95 5.85
CA ARG A 236 8.34 -1.25 4.89
C ARG A 236 6.87 -1.41 5.24
N TYR A 237 6.20 -0.27 5.37
CA TYR A 237 4.74 -0.17 5.37
C TYR A 237 4.32 0.38 4.00
N ILE A 238 3.86 -0.51 3.10
CA ILE A 238 3.46 -0.19 1.73
C ILE A 238 4.57 0.57 0.96
N ASP A 239 4.51 1.90 0.88
CA ASP A 239 5.43 2.83 0.21
C ASP A 239 6.41 3.53 1.16
N ASP A 240 6.13 3.54 2.47
CA ASP A 240 7.00 4.11 3.51
C ASP A 240 7.98 3.07 4.04
N ILE A 241 9.28 3.37 4.01
CA ILE A 241 10.35 2.47 4.45
C ILE A 241 11.13 3.13 5.58
N LEU A 242 11.25 2.42 6.70
CA LEU A 242 12.16 2.73 7.77
C LEU A 242 13.51 2.04 7.54
N LEU A 243 14.55 2.85 7.41
CA LEU A 243 15.93 2.43 7.19
C LEU A 243 16.81 2.88 8.38
N ILE A 244 17.60 1.95 8.90
CA ILE A 244 18.76 2.27 9.74
C ILE A 244 20.03 1.97 8.97
N TRP A 245 20.82 3.02 8.77
CA TRP A 245 22.02 3.01 7.93
C TRP A 245 23.27 3.30 8.75
N THR A 246 24.34 2.50 8.63
CA THR A 246 25.51 2.60 9.54
C THR A 246 26.66 3.47 9.03
N ARG A 247 26.53 4.06 7.84
CA ARG A 247 27.58 4.87 7.20
C ARG A 247 27.23 6.35 7.08
N SER A 248 28.08 7.13 6.43
CA SER A 248 27.91 8.58 6.33
C SER A 248 26.67 9.00 5.52
N ARG A 249 26.32 10.28 5.64
CA ARG A 249 25.20 10.89 4.88
C ARG A 249 25.47 10.86 3.38
N GLU A 250 26.72 11.09 2.97
CA GLU A 250 27.15 11.06 1.57
C GLU A 250 27.04 9.64 0.99
N GLU A 251 27.40 8.63 1.77
CA GLU A 251 27.31 7.22 1.36
C GLU A 251 25.86 6.79 1.17
N VAL A 252 24.93 7.20 2.05
CA VAL A 252 23.51 6.86 1.84
C VAL A 252 22.93 7.54 0.60
N HIS A 253 23.32 8.78 0.28
CA HIS A 253 22.90 9.41 -0.98
C HIS A 253 23.37 8.59 -2.20
N THR A 254 24.58 8.03 -2.14
CA THR A 254 25.11 7.16 -3.19
C THR A 254 24.32 5.85 -3.29
N PHE A 255 23.96 5.26 -2.15
CA PHE A 255 23.10 4.08 -2.07
C PHE A 255 21.70 4.35 -2.66
N ILE A 256 21.03 5.45 -2.31
CA ILE A 256 19.71 5.80 -2.88
C ILE A 256 19.80 6.07 -4.38
N ALA A 257 20.89 6.69 -4.84
CA ALA A 257 21.13 6.87 -6.27
C ALA A 257 21.33 5.52 -6.98
N TRP A 258 21.97 4.54 -6.34
CA TRP A 258 22.13 3.19 -6.84
C TRP A 258 20.80 2.43 -6.89
N LEU A 259 19.99 2.45 -5.81
CA LEU A 259 18.65 1.85 -5.78
C LEU A 259 17.77 2.36 -6.94
N ASN A 260 17.78 3.69 -7.15
CA ASN A 260 17.01 4.34 -8.21
C ASN A 260 17.48 3.99 -9.63
N ARG A 261 18.68 3.43 -9.80
CA ARG A 261 19.15 2.91 -11.09
C ARG A 261 18.80 1.44 -11.28
N ALA A 262 18.55 0.70 -10.20
CA ALA A 262 18.32 -0.74 -10.25
C ALA A 262 16.93 -1.10 -10.80
N ASN A 263 15.92 -0.24 -10.63
CA ASN A 263 14.58 -0.47 -11.18
C ASN A 263 13.99 0.86 -11.71
N PRO A 264 13.63 0.93 -13.01
CA PRO A 264 13.11 2.17 -13.61
C PRO A 264 11.70 2.56 -13.13
N PHE A 265 10.95 1.62 -12.53
CA PHE A 265 9.59 1.85 -12.03
C PHE A 265 9.54 2.21 -10.54
N LEU A 266 10.62 1.96 -9.79
CA LEU A 266 10.71 2.29 -8.36
C LEU A 266 11.64 3.49 -8.16
N LYS A 267 11.06 4.58 -7.67
CA LYS A 267 11.80 5.80 -7.35
C LYS A 267 11.70 6.07 -5.86
N PHE A 268 12.83 5.97 -5.18
CA PHE A 268 12.99 6.22 -3.75
C PHE A 268 13.42 7.65 -3.52
N THR A 269 12.68 8.34 -2.65
CA THR A 269 13.10 9.59 -2.01
C THR A 269 13.47 9.32 -0.56
N MET A 270 14.19 10.25 0.07
CA MET A 270 14.77 10.02 1.39
C MET A 270 14.65 11.27 2.27
N THR A 271 14.29 11.05 3.52
CA THR A 271 14.39 12.02 4.62
C THR A 271 15.30 11.44 5.70
N ILE A 272 16.41 12.13 5.99
CA ILE A 272 17.34 11.74 7.06
C ILE A 272 16.94 12.49 8.34
N ALA A 273 16.85 11.77 9.46
CA ALA A 273 16.60 12.39 10.76
C ALA A 273 17.71 13.37 11.13
N ILE A 274 17.33 14.57 11.59
CA ILE A 274 18.26 15.50 12.24
C ILE A 274 18.17 15.27 13.75
N ASP A 275 17.00 15.53 14.32
CA ASP A 275 16.68 15.25 15.73
C ASP A 275 15.59 14.18 15.85
N GLN A 276 14.62 14.20 14.94
CA GLN A 276 13.46 13.33 14.94
C GLN A 276 13.12 12.91 13.51
N LEU A 277 12.53 11.73 13.36
CA LEU A 277 12.05 11.20 12.10
C LEU A 277 10.53 10.98 12.15
N PRO A 278 9.73 11.67 11.33
CA PRO A 278 8.34 11.28 11.12
C PRO A 278 8.29 9.97 10.32
N PHE A 279 7.57 8.98 10.83
CA PHE A 279 7.34 7.70 10.16
C PHE A 279 5.96 7.17 10.57
N LEU A 280 5.07 6.97 9.60
CA LEU A 280 3.65 6.71 9.86
C LEU A 280 3.05 7.78 10.80
N ASP A 281 2.35 7.36 11.84
CA ASP A 281 1.80 8.25 12.87
C ASP A 281 2.78 8.55 14.01
N LEU A 282 4.08 8.22 13.85
CA LEU A 282 5.10 8.35 14.88
C LEU A 282 6.10 9.45 14.56
N LEU A 283 6.62 10.05 15.62
CA LEU A 283 7.81 10.88 15.62
C LEU A 283 8.88 10.15 16.43
N ILE A 284 9.84 9.54 15.72
CA ILE A 284 10.89 8.71 16.29
C ILE A 284 12.08 9.60 16.66
N ARG A 285 12.65 9.41 17.86
CA ARG A 285 13.82 10.14 18.35
C ARG A 285 14.81 9.19 19.00
N GLU A 286 16.11 9.44 18.82
CA GLU A 286 17.12 8.79 19.66
C GLU A 286 17.20 9.46 21.05
N ASN A 287 17.20 8.64 22.08
CA ASN A 287 17.40 9.05 23.47
C ASN A 287 18.33 8.06 24.20
N ASN A 288 19.58 8.48 24.41
CA ASN A 288 20.60 7.76 25.18
C ASN A 288 20.78 6.28 24.79
N GLY A 289 20.92 6.00 23.49
CA GLY A 289 21.14 4.64 22.98
C GLY A 289 19.86 3.82 22.76
N SER A 290 18.69 4.44 22.96
CA SER A 290 17.36 3.85 22.70
C SER A 290 16.54 4.76 21.78
N LEU A 291 15.46 4.21 21.21
CA LEU A 291 14.51 4.98 20.42
C LEU A 291 13.27 5.31 21.28
N ASP A 292 12.96 6.59 21.39
CA ASP A 292 11.73 7.11 21.98
C ASP A 292 10.73 7.51 20.88
N PHE A 293 9.44 7.45 21.18
CA PHE A 293 8.37 7.73 20.23
C PHE A 293 7.28 8.61 20.83
N HIS A 294 6.75 9.49 20.00
CA HIS A 294 5.52 10.22 20.27
C HIS A 294 4.58 10.11 19.08
N PHE A 295 3.28 10.02 19.33
CA PHE A 295 2.30 10.12 18.25
C PHE A 295 2.34 11.52 17.65
N SER A 296 2.55 11.58 16.33
CA SER A 296 2.50 12.82 15.57
C SER A 296 1.03 13.17 15.31
N VAL A 297 0.44 14.00 16.17
CA VAL A 297 -0.87 14.59 15.88
C VAL A 297 -0.64 15.75 14.93
N SER A 298 -0.83 15.52 13.63
CA SER A 298 -0.92 16.59 12.65
C SER A 298 -2.23 17.33 12.86
N TYR A 299 -2.27 18.29 13.80
CA TYR A 299 -3.36 19.26 13.85
C TYR A 299 -3.33 20.04 12.54
N VAL A 300 -4.36 19.85 11.72
CA VAL A 300 -4.70 20.83 10.68
C VAL A 300 -4.89 22.14 11.43
N ALA A 301 -4.01 23.10 11.17
CA ALA A 301 -4.13 24.46 11.68
C ALA A 301 -5.42 25.07 11.12
N LEU A 302 -6.55 24.83 11.80
CA LEU A 302 -7.63 25.80 11.86
C LEU A 302 -7.12 26.96 12.73
N PRO A 303 -7.43 28.22 12.37
CA PRO A 303 -6.90 29.37 13.08
C PRO A 303 -7.33 29.32 14.56
N LEU A 304 -6.33 29.15 15.43
CA LEU A 304 -6.29 29.44 16.86
C LEU A 304 -7.58 29.17 17.66
N ILE A 305 -7.72 27.94 18.16
CA ILE A 305 -8.28 27.71 19.50
C ILE A 305 -7.28 26.84 20.25
N THR A 306 -6.53 27.47 21.15
CA THR A 306 -5.65 26.79 22.10
C THR A 306 -6.49 26.06 23.14
N VAL A 307 -6.53 24.72 23.06
CA VAL A 307 -6.96 23.88 24.19
C VAL A 307 -5.70 23.24 24.78
N PRO A 308 -5.40 23.43 26.07
CA PRO A 308 -4.20 22.89 26.67
C PRO A 308 -4.30 21.36 26.79
N VAL A 309 -3.35 20.65 26.18
CA VAL A 309 -3.16 19.20 26.37
C VAL A 309 -2.47 18.98 27.71
N LEU A 310 -3.20 18.44 28.67
CA LEU A 310 -2.63 17.90 29.91
C LEU A 310 -1.78 16.66 29.56
N GLY A 311 -0.51 16.71 29.96
CA GLY A 311 0.48 15.70 29.63
C GLY A 311 0.19 14.34 30.28
N LEU A 312 0.19 13.29 29.46
CA LEU A 312 0.38 11.92 29.91
C LEU A 312 1.88 11.66 29.97
N ARG A 313 2.48 11.90 31.15
CA ARG A 313 3.77 11.32 31.52
C ARG A 313 3.53 9.93 32.12
N ARG A 314 4.40 8.98 31.74
CA ARG A 314 4.54 7.64 32.34
C ARG A 314 4.42 7.71 33.86
N HIS A 315 3.41 7.09 34.46
CA HIS A 315 3.46 6.49 35.80
C HIS A 315 2.39 5.40 35.96
N ALA A 316 2.85 4.24 36.47
CA ALA A 316 2.08 3.13 37.06
C ALA A 316 1.23 2.22 36.13
N LEU A 317 1.90 1.31 35.41
CA LEU A 317 1.40 -0.07 35.27
C LEU A 317 1.97 -0.88 36.43
N THR A 318 1.30 -0.86 37.59
CA THR A 318 1.44 -1.84 38.68
C THR A 318 0.48 -1.45 39.82
N SER A 319 -0.70 -2.06 39.82
CA SER A 319 -1.55 -2.42 40.98
C SER A 319 -3.01 -2.46 40.54
N GLY A 320 -3.69 -3.57 40.85
CA GLY A 320 -5.08 -3.79 40.48
C GLY A 320 -6.06 -2.94 41.29
N LEU A 321 -7.21 -2.68 40.69
CA LEU A 321 -8.48 -2.29 41.32
C LEU A 321 -9.57 -2.66 40.30
N GLU A 322 -10.24 -3.79 40.53
CA GLU A 322 -11.56 -3.88 41.17
C GLU A 322 -12.67 -3.23 40.35
N LEU A 323 -13.52 -4.12 39.82
CA LEU A 323 -14.82 -3.84 39.23
C LEU A 323 -15.73 -3.18 40.28
N CYS A 324 -16.06 -1.91 40.11
CA CYS A 324 -17.14 -1.26 40.86
C CYS A 324 -18.21 -0.77 39.87
N GLY A 325 -19.42 -1.30 40.08
CA GLY A 325 -20.58 -1.16 39.20
C GLY A 325 -21.24 0.21 39.21
N PHE A 326 -21.94 0.49 38.12
CA PHE A 326 -22.85 1.62 37.99
C PHE A 326 -24.16 1.34 38.74
N PRO A 327 -24.67 2.25 39.57
CA PRO A 327 -26.03 2.18 40.05
C PRO A 327 -26.99 2.82 39.03
N TYR A 328 -28.08 2.09 38.75
CA TYR A 328 -29.29 2.61 38.13
C TYR A 328 -30.09 3.47 39.11
N SER A 329 -30.54 4.64 38.65
CA SER A 329 -31.77 5.35 39.09
C SER A 329 -31.81 6.72 38.40
N GLY A 330 -32.90 7.20 37.81
CA GLY A 330 -34.28 6.73 37.65
C GLY A 330 -35.03 7.71 36.76
#